data_AF-A0A6M5Z1J2-F1
#
_entry.id   AF-A0A6M5Z1J2-F1
#
_cell.length_a   1.000
_cell.length_b   1.000
_cell.length_c   1.000
_cell.angle_alpha   90.00
_cell.angle_beta   90.00
_cell.angle_gamma   90.00
#
_symmetry.space_group_name_H-M   'P 1'
#
loop_
_entity.id
_entity.type
_entity.pdbx_description
1 polymer ?
#
loop_
_entity_poly.entity_id
_entity_poly.type
_entity_poly.pdbx_seq_one_letter_code
_entity_poly.pdbx_strand_id
1 'polypeptide(L)'
;MNEEEWLACEDTQRLMEYLGWFLRGAQRRERKELLCEVACWRRIFPLIKQFGRTAVEQYERMADGLVSEDEVEAARAAAITACEQGAENASCQAVLNLEAAREAVGCEAVRCVRPPAFDPDDPAQSQIDNAAFRRACADENAAQCVIFREIFGNPFQPVSFDPTWRTSDALLLAQGIYEERAFDGMPILVDALQDAGCDSADILNHLRDVGATHVRGCWALDLVLGKE
;
A
#
# COMPACT_ATOMS: atom_id res chain seq x y z
N MET A 1 -20.70 -3.66 4.33
CA MET A 1 -19.83 -3.09 5.35
C MET A 1 -20.42 -1.76 5.77
N ASN A 2 -20.50 -1.46 7.06
CA ASN A 2 -20.79 -0.12 7.58
C ASN A 2 -19.48 0.59 7.99
N GLU A 3 -19.57 1.83 8.50
CA GLU A 3 -18.39 2.61 8.87
C GLU A 3 -17.56 1.98 10.01
N GLU A 4 -18.21 1.48 11.06
CA GLU A 4 -17.54 0.82 12.18
C GLU A 4 -16.81 -0.45 11.71
N GLU A 5 -17.47 -1.28 10.90
CA GLU A 5 -16.89 -2.46 10.29
C GLU A 5 -15.71 -2.09 9.37
N TRP A 6 -15.80 -0.98 8.64
CA TRP A 6 -14.71 -0.48 7.80
C TRP A 6 -13.50 -0.05 8.62
N LEU A 7 -13.69 0.70 9.69
CA LEU A 7 -12.59 1.16 10.55
C LEU A 7 -11.94 0.03 11.34
N ALA A 8 -12.71 -1.00 11.72
CA ALA A 8 -12.21 -2.14 12.50
C ALA A 8 -11.72 -3.33 11.65
N CYS A 9 -11.90 -3.33 10.32
CA CYS A 9 -11.55 -4.47 9.48
C CYS A 9 -10.03 -4.73 9.43
N GLU A 10 -9.59 -5.92 9.83
CA GLU A 10 -8.18 -6.35 9.70
C GLU A 10 -8.00 -7.39 8.59
N ASP A 11 -8.89 -7.37 7.59
CA ASP A 11 -8.88 -8.28 6.44
C ASP A 11 -8.96 -7.50 5.12
N THR A 12 -7.84 -7.42 4.39
CA THR A 12 -7.82 -6.69 3.12
C THR A 12 -8.74 -7.30 2.07
N GLN A 13 -9.03 -8.61 2.13
CA GLN A 13 -9.87 -9.26 1.13
C GLN A 13 -11.28 -8.72 1.27
N ARG A 14 -11.80 -8.62 2.50
CA ARG A 14 -13.08 -7.94 2.76
C ARG A 14 -13.07 -6.48 2.34
N LEU A 15 -11.97 -5.75 2.56
CA LEU A 15 -11.85 -4.36 2.11
C LEU A 15 -11.88 -4.27 0.58
N MET A 16 -11.10 -5.08 -0.14
CA MET A 16 -11.09 -5.15 -1.61
C MET A 16 -12.46 -5.53 -2.18
N GLU A 17 -13.12 -6.54 -1.62
CA GLU A 17 -14.45 -6.96 -2.06
C GLU A 17 -15.48 -5.85 -1.87
N TYR A 18 -15.43 -5.16 -0.73
CA TYR A 18 -16.31 -4.02 -0.46
C TYR A 18 -16.03 -2.86 -1.42
N LEU A 19 -14.76 -2.46 -1.59
CA LEU A 19 -14.36 -1.37 -2.49
C LEU A 19 -14.68 -1.70 -3.95
N GLY A 20 -14.43 -2.94 -4.38
CA GLY A 20 -14.78 -3.42 -5.71
C GLY A 20 -16.28 -3.37 -5.97
N TRP A 21 -17.12 -3.64 -4.97
CA TRP A 21 -18.57 -3.48 -5.05
C TRP A 21 -19.00 -2.00 -5.03
N PHE A 22 -18.39 -1.19 -4.16
CA PHE A 22 -18.75 0.21 -3.90
C PHE A 22 -18.34 1.14 -5.06
N LEU A 23 -17.16 0.93 -5.63
CA LEU A 23 -16.56 1.75 -6.69
C LEU A 23 -16.84 1.22 -8.10
N ARG A 24 -17.84 0.35 -8.29
CA ARG A 24 -18.16 -0.20 -9.62
C ARG A 24 -18.38 0.92 -10.64
N GLY A 25 -17.58 0.91 -11.70
CA GLY A 25 -17.67 1.87 -12.81
C GLY A 25 -16.89 3.18 -12.61
N ALA A 26 -16.15 3.34 -11.51
CA ALA A 26 -15.29 4.51 -11.30
C ALA A 26 -14.02 4.43 -12.15
N GLN A 27 -13.78 5.47 -12.97
CA GLN A 27 -12.69 5.52 -13.96
C GLN A 27 -11.28 5.44 -13.34
N ARG A 28 -11.13 5.79 -12.04
CA ARG A 28 -9.84 5.83 -11.33
C ARG A 28 -9.64 4.70 -10.33
N ARG A 29 -10.57 3.74 -10.28
CA ARG A 29 -10.49 2.55 -9.42
C ARG A 29 -9.21 1.76 -9.68
N GLU A 30 -8.88 1.54 -10.95
CA GLU A 30 -7.74 0.72 -11.36
C GLU A 30 -6.41 1.26 -10.80
N ARG A 31 -6.22 2.59 -10.80
CA ARG A 31 -5.03 3.23 -10.20
C ARG A 31 -4.95 2.98 -8.69
N LYS A 32 -6.04 3.22 -7.95
CA LYS A 32 -6.03 3.09 -6.48
C LYS A 32 -5.90 1.63 -6.03
N GLU A 33 -6.51 0.70 -6.75
CA GLU A 33 -6.33 -0.74 -6.51
C GLU A 33 -4.87 -1.14 -6.69
N LEU A 34 -4.25 -0.71 -7.79
CA LEU A 34 -2.83 -0.99 -8.02
C LEU A 34 -1.94 -0.33 -6.96
N LEU A 35 -2.23 0.90 -6.54
CA LEU A 35 -1.48 1.56 -5.46
C LEU A 35 -1.61 0.84 -4.12
N CYS A 36 -2.75 0.21 -3.82
CA CYS A 36 -2.90 -0.61 -2.63
C CYS A 36 -1.96 -1.82 -2.66
N GLU A 37 -1.94 -2.56 -3.76
CA GLU A 37 -1.04 -3.71 -3.93
C GLU A 37 0.43 -3.28 -3.81
N VAL A 38 0.79 -2.23 -4.54
CA VAL A 38 2.14 -1.68 -4.56
C VAL A 38 2.59 -1.17 -3.19
N ALA A 39 1.73 -0.44 -2.48
CA ALA A 39 2.07 0.05 -1.14
C ALA A 39 2.23 -1.11 -0.15
N CYS A 40 1.47 -2.19 -0.29
CA CYS A 40 1.69 -3.41 0.48
C CYS A 40 3.03 -4.08 0.13
N TRP A 41 3.39 -4.18 -1.15
CA TRP A 41 4.70 -4.69 -1.57
C TRP A 41 5.86 -3.80 -1.12
N ARG A 42 5.63 -2.49 -1.00
CA ARG A 42 6.63 -1.54 -0.48
C ARG A 42 6.96 -1.80 0.99
N ARG A 43 6.05 -2.38 1.78
CA ARG A 43 6.34 -2.77 3.17
C ARG A 43 7.37 -3.88 3.27
N ILE A 44 7.35 -4.83 2.33
CA ILE A 44 8.30 -5.94 2.26
C ILE A 44 9.55 -5.60 1.44
N PHE A 45 9.75 -4.35 1.03
CA PHE A 45 10.92 -3.90 0.27
C PHE A 45 12.28 -4.27 0.89
N PRO A 46 12.44 -4.28 2.24
CA PRO A 46 13.65 -4.79 2.89
C PRO A 46 13.86 -6.30 2.69
N LEU A 47 12.78 -7.05 2.48
CA LEU A 47 12.76 -8.51 2.28
C LEU A 47 12.88 -8.93 0.82
N ILE A 48 13.05 -8.04 -0.15
CA ILE A 48 13.22 -8.38 -1.56
C ILE A 48 14.51 -7.75 -2.09
N LYS A 49 15.19 -8.39 -3.05
CA LYS A 49 16.41 -7.82 -3.66
C LYS A 49 16.09 -7.13 -4.98
N GLN A 50 17.11 -6.90 -5.80
CA GLN A 50 17.09 -5.94 -6.89
C GLN A 50 15.97 -6.17 -7.91
N PHE A 51 15.71 -7.42 -8.30
CA PHE A 51 14.70 -7.69 -9.33
C PHE A 51 13.29 -7.47 -8.78
N GLY A 52 13.02 -7.95 -7.56
CA GLY A 52 11.75 -7.68 -6.87
C GLY A 52 11.50 -6.18 -6.66
N ARG A 53 12.52 -5.44 -6.24
CA ARG A 53 12.45 -3.97 -6.07
C ARG A 53 12.13 -3.26 -7.37
N THR A 54 12.80 -3.66 -8.46
CA THR A 54 12.56 -3.11 -9.79
C THR A 54 11.12 -3.36 -10.22
N ALA A 55 10.57 -4.56 -9.98
CA ALA A 55 9.18 -4.87 -10.30
C ALA A 55 8.20 -3.97 -9.52
N VAL A 56 8.38 -3.80 -8.20
CA VAL A 56 7.56 -2.87 -7.40
C VAL A 56 7.60 -1.46 -7.98
N GLU A 57 8.79 -0.95 -8.32
CA GLU A 57 8.97 0.39 -8.90
C GLU A 57 8.30 0.52 -10.28
N GLN A 58 8.26 -0.53 -11.10
CA GLN A 58 7.51 -0.51 -12.37
C GLN A 58 6.00 -0.44 -12.13
N TYR A 59 5.47 -1.20 -11.17
CA TYR A 59 4.05 -1.10 -10.82
C TYR A 59 3.68 0.28 -10.24
N GLU A 60 4.56 0.90 -9.44
CA GLU A 60 4.39 2.29 -9.00
C GLU A 60 4.26 3.27 -10.17
N ARG A 61 5.08 3.09 -11.21
CA ARG A 61 5.06 3.90 -12.42
C ARG A 61 3.82 3.62 -13.28
N MET A 62 3.39 2.35 -13.35
CA MET A 62 2.20 1.94 -14.07
C MET A 62 0.94 2.55 -13.47
N ALA A 63 0.85 2.63 -12.14
CA ALA A 63 -0.26 3.30 -11.46
C ALA A 63 -0.42 4.77 -11.88
N ASP A 64 0.68 5.43 -12.25
CA ASP A 64 0.67 6.80 -12.77
C ASP A 64 0.67 6.89 -14.32
N GLY A 65 0.53 5.76 -15.03
CA GLY A 65 0.51 5.69 -16.49
C GLY A 65 1.85 6.01 -17.16
N LEU A 66 2.97 5.85 -16.44
CA LEU A 66 4.31 6.23 -16.89
C LEU A 66 5.06 5.11 -17.62
N VAL A 67 4.53 3.90 -17.60
CA VAL A 67 5.07 2.70 -18.26
C VAL A 67 3.93 1.82 -18.76
N SER A 68 4.21 1.01 -19.78
CA SER A 68 3.26 0.05 -20.34
C SER A 68 3.13 -1.23 -19.51
N GLU A 69 2.03 -1.94 -19.69
CA GLU A 69 1.83 -3.28 -19.10
C GLU A 69 2.94 -4.27 -19.51
N ASP A 70 3.43 -4.19 -20.75
CA ASP A 70 4.50 -5.06 -21.25
C ASP A 70 5.83 -4.83 -20.50
N GLU A 71 6.16 -3.57 -20.19
CA GLU A 71 7.37 -3.23 -19.43
C GLU A 71 7.29 -3.75 -17.99
N VAL A 72 6.10 -3.67 -17.38
CA VAL A 72 5.84 -4.18 -16.03
C VAL A 72 5.92 -5.70 -16.01
N GLU A 73 5.31 -6.38 -16.97
CA GLU A 73 5.34 -7.84 -17.04
C GLU A 73 6.76 -8.34 -17.32
N ALA A 74 7.55 -7.63 -18.12
CA ALA A 74 8.97 -7.96 -18.31
C ALA A 74 9.77 -7.88 -16.99
N ALA A 75 9.55 -6.83 -16.19
CA ALA A 75 10.20 -6.69 -14.88
C ALA A 75 9.74 -7.77 -13.89
N ARG A 76 8.45 -8.10 -13.89
CA ARG A 76 7.88 -9.18 -13.08
C ARG A 76 8.44 -10.56 -13.48
N ALA A 77 8.49 -10.86 -14.77
CA ALA A 77 9.06 -12.11 -15.28
C ALA A 77 10.54 -12.24 -14.88
N ALA A 78 11.32 -11.15 -14.96
CA ALA A 78 12.71 -11.14 -14.51
C ALA A 78 12.85 -11.46 -13.01
N ALA A 79 11.97 -10.92 -12.17
CA ALA A 79 11.94 -11.23 -10.73
C ALA A 79 11.58 -12.70 -10.45
N ILE A 80 10.61 -13.27 -11.17
CA ILE A 80 10.24 -14.68 -11.06
C ILE A 80 11.43 -15.58 -11.46
N THR A 81 12.04 -15.34 -12.62
CA THR A 81 13.19 -16.11 -13.09
C THR A 81 14.37 -16.00 -12.12
N ALA A 82 14.63 -14.83 -11.54
CA ALA A 82 15.69 -14.66 -10.54
C ALA A 82 15.41 -15.44 -9.24
N CYS A 83 14.14 -15.56 -8.84
CA CYS A 83 13.71 -16.39 -7.71
C CYS A 83 13.94 -17.88 -7.99
N GLU A 84 13.57 -18.36 -9.18
CA GLU A 84 13.78 -19.76 -9.59
C GLU A 84 15.27 -20.15 -9.62
N GLN A 85 16.13 -19.20 -9.96
CA GLN A 85 17.58 -19.39 -10.01
C GLN A 85 18.27 -19.21 -8.65
N GLY A 86 17.53 -18.92 -7.57
CA GLY A 86 18.08 -18.65 -6.24
C GLY A 86 18.86 -17.33 -6.14
N ALA A 87 18.79 -16.47 -7.15
CA ALA A 87 19.36 -15.13 -7.12
C ALA A 87 18.52 -14.18 -6.24
N GLU A 88 17.23 -14.49 -6.08
CA GLU A 88 16.29 -13.84 -5.17
C GLU A 88 15.88 -14.77 -4.02
N ASN A 89 15.21 -14.24 -2.99
CA ASN A 89 14.62 -15.08 -1.94
C ASN A 89 13.25 -15.61 -2.37
N ALA A 90 12.76 -16.68 -1.72
CA ALA A 90 11.43 -17.20 -1.98
C ALA A 90 10.33 -16.16 -1.71
N SER A 91 10.61 -15.19 -0.82
CA SER A 91 9.83 -13.98 -0.61
C SER A 91 9.67 -13.11 -1.87
N CYS A 92 10.41 -13.29 -2.95
CA CYS A 92 10.15 -12.57 -4.21
C CYS A 92 8.88 -13.04 -4.93
N GLN A 93 8.34 -14.21 -4.61
CA GLN A 93 6.96 -14.54 -5.01
C GLN A 93 5.92 -13.65 -4.32
N ALA A 94 6.30 -12.92 -3.26
CA ALA A 94 5.46 -11.95 -2.59
C ALA A 94 5.07 -10.73 -3.42
N VAL A 95 5.87 -10.40 -4.43
CA VAL A 95 5.59 -9.28 -5.34
C VAL A 95 4.54 -9.66 -6.40
N LEU A 96 3.98 -10.88 -6.33
CA LEU A 96 2.99 -11.38 -7.27
C LEU A 96 1.55 -11.10 -6.84
N ASN A 97 1.29 -10.94 -5.53
CA ASN A 97 -0.02 -10.59 -4.98
C ASN A 97 0.08 -10.19 -3.49
N LEU A 98 -1.02 -9.69 -2.92
CA LEU A 98 -1.13 -9.25 -1.52
C LEU A 98 -0.92 -10.38 -0.49
N GLU A 99 -1.39 -11.58 -0.78
CA GLU A 99 -1.31 -12.74 0.13
C GLU A 99 0.14 -13.16 0.33
N ALA A 100 0.89 -13.26 -0.77
CA ALA A 100 2.28 -13.66 -0.75
C ALA A 100 3.17 -12.63 -0.01
N ALA A 101 2.79 -11.34 0.01
CA ALA A 101 3.41 -10.33 0.86
C ALA A 101 3.26 -10.59 2.35
N ARG A 102 2.09 -11.07 2.80
CA ARG A 102 1.88 -11.47 4.20
C ARG A 102 2.68 -12.70 4.55
N GLU A 103 2.65 -13.69 3.65
CA GLU A 103 3.39 -14.94 3.85
C GLU A 103 4.90 -14.70 3.94
N ALA A 104 5.45 -13.75 3.17
CA ALA A 104 6.86 -13.38 3.27
C ALA A 104 7.22 -12.84 4.66
N VAL A 105 6.37 -11.98 5.25
CA VAL A 105 6.57 -11.48 6.61
C VAL A 105 6.45 -12.61 7.63
N GLY A 106 5.47 -13.50 7.45
CA GLY A 106 5.32 -14.71 8.27
C GLY A 106 6.55 -15.61 8.22
N CYS A 107 7.09 -15.84 7.03
CA CYS A 107 8.28 -16.66 6.83
C CYS A 107 9.53 -16.03 7.45
N GLU A 108 9.71 -14.71 7.33
CA GLU A 108 10.81 -13.99 7.97
C GLU A 108 10.75 -14.12 9.50
N ALA A 109 9.55 -14.02 10.09
CA ALA A 109 9.36 -14.11 11.54
C ALA A 109 9.82 -15.46 12.13
N VAL A 110 9.77 -16.54 11.35
CA VAL A 110 10.20 -17.89 11.76
C VAL A 110 11.44 -18.37 11.00
N ARG A 111 12.10 -17.48 10.25
CA ARG A 111 13.33 -17.74 9.47
C ARG A 111 13.22 -18.96 8.54
N CYS A 112 12.08 -19.12 7.89
CA CYS A 112 11.87 -20.17 6.90
C CYS A 112 11.79 -19.60 5.48
N VAL A 113 12.01 -20.46 4.48
CA VAL A 113 11.93 -20.08 3.06
C VAL A 113 10.50 -20.21 2.52
N ARG A 114 9.64 -20.96 3.22
CA ARG A 114 8.24 -21.22 2.84
C ARG A 114 7.42 -21.43 4.11
N PRO A 115 6.08 -21.27 4.09
CA PRO A 115 5.22 -21.47 5.25
C PRO A 115 5.56 -22.78 5.99
N PRO A 116 5.69 -22.75 7.34
CA PRO A 116 6.13 -23.90 8.10
C PRO A 116 5.13 -25.05 7.99
N ALA A 117 5.59 -26.21 7.54
CA ALA A 117 4.79 -27.43 7.50
C ALA A 117 4.79 -28.09 8.88
N PHE A 118 3.77 -28.90 9.17
CA PHE A 118 3.77 -29.73 10.37
C PHE A 118 4.81 -30.85 10.24
N ASP A 119 5.76 -30.89 11.18
CA ASP A 119 6.72 -31.96 11.35
C ASP A 119 6.22 -32.94 12.43
N PRO A 120 5.89 -34.20 12.09
CA PRO A 120 5.46 -35.20 13.07
C PRO A 120 6.57 -35.62 14.04
N ASP A 121 7.84 -35.42 13.68
CA ASP A 121 8.99 -35.75 14.52
C ASP A 121 9.28 -34.66 15.55
N ASP A 122 8.83 -33.42 15.30
CA ASP A 122 8.85 -32.30 16.26
C ASP A 122 7.53 -31.51 16.28
N PRO A 123 6.46 -32.08 16.88
CA PRO A 123 5.15 -31.46 16.91
C PRO A 123 5.10 -30.20 17.78
N ALA A 124 5.99 -30.10 18.79
CA ALA A 124 6.04 -28.96 19.69
C ALA A 124 6.62 -27.73 18.98
N GLN A 125 7.76 -27.89 18.31
CA GLN A 125 8.35 -26.79 17.54
C GLN A 125 7.45 -26.39 16.36
N SER A 126 6.86 -27.37 15.67
CA SER A 126 5.89 -27.11 14.60
C SER A 126 4.74 -26.21 15.05
N GLN A 127 4.20 -26.44 16.25
CA GLN A 127 3.12 -25.60 16.79
C GLN A 127 3.59 -24.17 17.08
N ILE A 128 4.80 -24.01 17.63
CA ILE A 128 5.41 -22.70 17.92
C ILE A 128 5.61 -21.92 16.62
N ASP A 129 6.24 -22.52 15.63
CA ASP A 129 6.54 -21.87 14.35
C ASP A 129 5.24 -21.52 13.60
N ASN A 130 4.27 -22.43 13.57
CA ASN A 130 2.98 -22.15 12.95
C ASN A 130 2.21 -21.02 13.66
N ALA A 131 2.30 -20.92 14.98
CA ALA A 131 1.68 -19.84 15.73
C ALA A 131 2.37 -18.49 15.47
N ALA A 132 3.70 -18.46 15.48
CA ALA A 132 4.49 -17.26 15.18
C ALA A 132 4.28 -16.78 13.74
N PHE A 133 4.29 -17.70 12.76
CA PHE A 133 3.99 -17.42 11.36
C PHE A 133 2.60 -16.77 11.21
N ARG A 134 1.55 -17.41 11.75
CA ARG A 134 0.17 -16.89 11.65
C ARG A 134 0.03 -15.53 12.31
N ARG A 135 0.71 -15.31 13.44
CA ARG A 135 0.68 -14.02 14.12
C ARG A 135 1.29 -12.91 13.28
N ALA A 136 2.47 -13.16 12.72
CA ALA A 136 3.15 -12.20 11.84
C ALA A 136 2.33 -11.89 10.57
N CYS A 137 1.71 -12.91 9.96
CA CYS A 137 0.80 -12.70 8.82
C CYS A 137 -0.43 -11.85 9.21
N ALA A 138 -1.01 -12.07 10.39
CA ALA A 138 -2.15 -11.29 10.89
C ALA A 138 -1.77 -9.84 11.19
N ASP A 139 -0.64 -9.61 11.85
CA ASP A 139 -0.13 -8.27 12.13
C ASP A 139 0.17 -7.51 10.82
N GLU A 140 0.72 -8.19 9.80
CA GLU A 140 0.92 -7.60 8.47
C GLU A 140 -0.41 -7.33 7.75
N ASN A 141 -1.40 -8.22 7.85
CA ASN A 141 -2.73 -8.00 7.26
C ASN A 141 -3.40 -6.75 7.84
N ALA A 142 -3.33 -6.56 9.17
CA ALA A 142 -3.84 -5.36 9.83
C ALA A 142 -3.11 -4.09 9.34
N ALA A 143 -1.79 -4.14 9.20
CA ALA A 143 -1.00 -3.02 8.68
C ALA A 143 -1.33 -2.70 7.20
N GLN A 144 -1.58 -3.70 6.37
CA GLN A 144 -2.04 -3.51 5.00
C GLN A 144 -3.46 -2.91 4.94
N CYS A 145 -4.35 -3.27 5.88
CA CYS A 145 -5.66 -2.62 5.98
C CYS A 145 -5.56 -1.12 6.29
N VAL A 146 -4.53 -0.68 7.03
CA VAL A 146 -4.25 0.76 7.23
C VAL A 146 -3.91 1.44 5.90
N ILE A 147 -3.09 0.82 5.06
CA ILE A 147 -2.75 1.34 3.71
C ILE A 147 -4.00 1.50 2.85
N PHE A 148 -4.93 0.55 2.91
CA PHE A 148 -6.17 0.64 2.14
C PHE A 148 -6.99 1.87 2.52
N ARG A 149 -7.09 2.16 3.82
CA ARG A 149 -7.77 3.36 4.32
C ARG A 149 -6.99 4.63 4.02
N GLU A 150 -5.67 4.55 3.97
CA GLU A 150 -4.82 5.66 3.55
C GLU A 150 -5.07 6.02 2.07
N ILE A 151 -5.30 5.04 1.20
CA ILE A 151 -5.46 5.28 -0.25
C ILE A 151 -6.90 5.64 -0.64
N PHE A 152 -7.88 4.95 -0.04
CA PHE A 152 -9.29 5.16 -0.36
C PHE A 152 -9.99 6.16 0.56
N GLY A 153 -9.39 6.50 1.70
CA GLY A 153 -10.04 7.28 2.75
C GLY A 153 -11.16 6.49 3.43
N ASN A 154 -12.09 7.22 4.05
CA ASN A 154 -13.30 6.64 4.61
C ASN A 154 -14.47 6.81 3.61
N PRO A 155 -14.95 5.73 2.96
CA PRO A 155 -16.02 5.81 1.97
C PRO A 155 -17.39 6.22 2.55
N PHE A 156 -17.54 6.20 3.89
CA PHE A 156 -18.74 6.64 4.59
C PHE A 156 -18.69 8.12 4.99
N GLN A 157 -17.53 8.76 4.85
CA GLN A 157 -17.32 10.18 5.06
C GLN A 157 -16.62 10.79 3.84
N PRO A 158 -17.30 10.93 2.69
CA PRO A 158 -16.70 11.52 1.50
C PRO A 158 -16.29 12.96 1.76
N VAL A 159 -15.03 13.28 1.46
CA VAL A 159 -14.47 14.62 1.63
C VAL A 159 -14.54 15.37 0.30
N SER A 160 -15.07 16.59 0.31
CA SER A 160 -15.07 17.46 -0.87
C SER A 160 -13.85 18.40 -0.84
N PHE A 161 -13.24 18.62 -2.01
CA PHE A 161 -12.11 19.52 -2.16
C PHE A 161 -12.48 20.68 -3.08
N ASP A 162 -12.38 21.91 -2.57
CA ASP A 162 -12.59 23.11 -3.37
C ASP A 162 -11.39 23.32 -4.30
N PRO A 163 -11.58 23.36 -5.63
CA PRO A 163 -10.48 23.58 -6.58
C PRO A 163 -9.68 24.88 -6.33
N THR A 164 -10.26 25.88 -5.65
CA THR A 164 -9.56 27.13 -5.30
C THR A 164 -8.42 26.92 -4.31
N TRP A 165 -8.45 25.84 -3.50
CA TRP A 165 -7.36 25.49 -2.58
C TRP A 165 -6.12 24.95 -3.30
N ARG A 166 -6.26 24.51 -4.56
CA ARG A 166 -5.16 24.00 -5.39
C ARG A 166 -4.40 25.15 -6.05
N THR A 167 -3.70 25.93 -5.24
CA THR A 167 -2.79 26.98 -5.72
C THR A 167 -1.52 26.37 -6.34
N SER A 168 -0.73 27.20 -7.03
CA SER A 168 0.57 26.77 -7.60
C SER A 168 1.50 26.19 -6.54
N ASP A 169 1.53 26.81 -5.36
CA ASP A 169 2.46 26.47 -4.30
C ASP A 169 2.03 25.16 -3.61
N ALA A 170 0.73 25.02 -3.32
CA ALA A 170 0.18 23.76 -2.79
C ALA A 170 0.40 22.60 -3.78
N LEU A 171 0.19 22.82 -5.08
CA LEU A 171 0.40 21.79 -6.10
C LEU A 171 1.88 21.41 -6.24
N LEU A 172 2.79 22.40 -6.22
CA LEU A 172 4.23 22.15 -6.31
C LEU A 172 4.74 21.33 -5.11
N LEU A 173 4.32 21.69 -3.90
CA LEU A 173 4.64 20.95 -2.68
C LEU A 173 4.09 19.53 -2.72
N ALA A 174 2.82 19.38 -3.09
CA ALA A 174 2.18 18.08 -3.21
C ALA A 174 2.89 17.17 -4.23
N GLN A 175 3.31 17.72 -5.37
CA GLN A 175 4.04 16.97 -6.39
C GLN A 175 5.39 16.48 -5.86
N GLY A 176 6.17 17.37 -5.21
CA GLY A 176 7.47 17.00 -4.62
C GLY A 176 7.34 15.90 -3.56
N ILE A 177 6.38 16.06 -2.63
CA ILE A 177 6.07 15.04 -1.60
C ILE A 177 5.73 13.69 -2.26
N TYR A 178 4.90 13.70 -3.31
CA TYR A 178 4.44 12.50 -4.00
C TYR A 178 5.53 11.78 -4.82
N GLU A 179 6.37 12.55 -5.52
CA GLU A 179 7.44 12.03 -6.37
C GLU A 179 8.59 11.46 -5.54
N GLU A 180 9.01 12.19 -4.52
CA GLU A 180 10.15 11.83 -3.67
C GLU A 180 9.77 10.93 -2.49
N ARG A 181 8.46 10.73 -2.25
CA ARG A 181 7.92 10.05 -1.06
C ARG A 181 8.33 10.73 0.25
N ALA A 182 8.56 12.04 0.20
CA ALA A 182 8.95 12.87 1.33
C ALA A 182 7.72 13.26 2.16
N PHE A 183 7.06 12.26 2.75
CA PHE A 183 5.82 12.46 3.52
C PHE A 183 6.02 13.21 4.84
N ASP A 184 7.26 13.42 5.27
CA ASP A 184 7.60 14.37 6.33
C ASP A 184 7.36 15.83 5.93
N GLY A 185 7.19 16.12 4.62
CA GLY A 185 6.79 17.43 4.09
C GLY A 185 5.30 17.76 4.21
N MET A 186 4.45 16.84 4.66
CA MET A 186 3.00 17.08 4.75
C MET A 186 2.61 18.31 5.60
N PRO A 187 3.26 18.62 6.75
CA PRO A 187 2.96 19.84 7.50
C PRO A 187 3.16 21.13 6.70
N ILE A 188 4.14 21.16 5.78
CA ILE A 188 4.37 22.34 4.92
C ILE A 188 3.26 22.46 3.87
N LEU A 189 2.78 21.32 3.34
CA LEU A 189 1.61 21.31 2.45
C LEU A 189 0.35 21.79 3.17
N VAL A 190 0.16 21.41 4.44
CA VAL A 190 -0.95 21.88 5.28
C VAL A 190 -0.93 23.41 5.36
N ASP A 191 0.21 24.02 5.67
CA ASP A 191 0.34 25.48 5.75
C ASP A 191 -0.02 26.15 4.41
N ALA A 192 0.48 25.62 3.29
CA ALA A 192 0.16 26.13 1.96
C ALA A 192 -1.33 26.02 1.60
N LEU A 193 -2.01 24.94 2.02
CA LEU A 193 -3.46 24.79 1.85
C LEU A 193 -4.23 25.79 2.72
N GLN A 194 -3.79 26.04 3.95
CA GLN A 194 -4.43 27.04 4.81
C GLN A 194 -4.26 28.47 4.27
N ASP A 195 -3.08 28.79 3.73
CA ASP A 195 -2.82 30.07 3.05
C ASP A 195 -3.70 30.24 1.79
N ALA A 196 -4.03 29.14 1.11
CA ALA A 196 -4.98 29.09 0.01
C ALA A 196 -6.46 29.20 0.46
N GLY A 197 -6.72 29.29 1.76
CA GLY A 197 -8.07 29.38 2.33
C GLY A 197 -8.77 28.03 2.54
N CYS A 198 -8.03 26.92 2.57
CA CYS A 198 -8.59 25.61 2.92
C CYS A 198 -9.12 25.61 4.36
N ASP A 199 -10.40 25.31 4.51
CA ASP A 199 -11.10 25.22 5.79
C ASP A 199 -11.57 23.79 6.14
N SER A 200 -11.24 22.80 5.30
CA SER A 200 -11.57 21.40 5.52
C SER A 200 -10.76 20.81 6.67
N ALA A 201 -11.39 20.65 7.83
CA ALA A 201 -10.77 20.04 9.00
C ALA A 201 -10.29 18.60 8.72
N ASP A 202 -11.01 17.83 7.91
CA ASP A 202 -10.67 16.43 7.62
C ASP A 202 -9.35 16.33 6.83
N ILE A 203 -9.17 17.16 5.81
CA ILE A 203 -7.93 17.21 5.01
C ILE A 203 -6.76 17.67 5.87
N LEU A 204 -6.94 18.80 6.57
CA LEU A 204 -5.87 19.43 7.34
C LEU A 204 -5.43 18.57 8.53
N ASN A 205 -6.38 17.91 9.21
CA ASN A 205 -6.05 17.03 10.33
C ASN A 205 -5.35 15.76 9.84
N HIS A 206 -5.80 15.17 8.73
CA HIS A 206 -5.18 13.97 8.19
C HIS A 206 -3.73 14.22 7.74
N LEU A 207 -3.47 15.29 6.98
CA LEU A 207 -2.12 15.64 6.53
C LEU A 207 -1.19 16.07 7.68
N ARG A 208 -1.75 16.45 8.84
CA ARG A 208 -0.99 16.82 10.04
C ARG A 208 -0.77 15.63 10.98
N ASP A 209 -1.46 14.51 10.77
CA ASP A 209 -1.41 13.36 11.67
C ASP A 209 -0.05 12.67 11.61
N VAL A 210 0.78 12.91 12.61
CA VAL A 210 2.10 12.27 12.77
C VAL A 210 2.03 10.76 12.99
N GLY A 211 0.85 10.23 13.34
CA GLY A 211 0.58 8.80 13.45
C GLY A 211 0.14 8.16 12.12
N ALA A 212 -0.25 8.95 11.12
CA ALA A 212 -0.65 8.43 9.82
C ALA A 212 0.56 7.88 9.07
N THR A 213 0.39 6.70 8.47
CA THR A 213 1.40 6.11 7.59
C THR A 213 1.07 6.49 6.16
N HIS A 214 1.43 7.71 5.76
CA HIS A 214 1.20 8.17 4.39
C HIS A 214 1.92 7.29 3.37
N VAL A 215 1.23 7.02 2.27
CA VAL A 215 1.76 6.29 1.12
C VAL A 215 1.47 7.03 -0.17
N ARG A 216 2.13 6.62 -1.25
CA ARG A 216 1.76 7.08 -2.59
C ARG A 216 0.32 6.65 -2.87
N GLY A 217 -0.55 7.60 -3.19
CA GLY A 217 -1.98 7.38 -3.30
C GLY A 217 -2.79 7.79 -2.06
N CYS A 218 -2.16 8.37 -1.03
CA CYS A 218 -2.84 9.02 0.09
C CYS A 218 -4.04 9.84 -0.42
N TRP A 219 -5.24 9.55 0.10
CA TRP A 219 -6.49 10.13 -0.41
C TRP A 219 -6.47 11.66 -0.39
N ALA A 220 -5.91 12.26 0.66
CA ALA A 220 -5.84 13.71 0.82
C ALA A 220 -4.82 14.34 -0.11
N LEU A 221 -3.68 13.68 -0.34
CA LEU A 221 -2.67 14.14 -1.28
C LEU A 221 -3.18 14.03 -2.72
N ASP A 222 -3.86 12.92 -3.06
CA ASP A 222 -4.47 12.71 -4.38
C ASP A 222 -5.57 13.74 -4.68
N LEU A 223 -6.32 14.21 -3.67
CA LEU A 223 -7.24 15.36 -3.81
C LEU A 223 -6.49 16.61 -4.28
N VAL A 224 -5.36 16.96 -3.64
CA VAL A 224 -4.54 18.12 -4.03
C VAL A 224 -3.97 17.93 -5.44
N LEU A 225 -3.54 16.72 -5.80
CA LEU A 225 -2.98 16.40 -7.11
C LEU A 225 -4.02 16.22 -8.22
N GLY A 226 -5.31 16.13 -7.90
CA GLY A 226 -6.36 15.81 -8.88
C GLY A 226 -6.26 14.38 -9.43
N LYS A 227 -5.80 13.44 -8.60
CA LYS A 227 -5.51 12.03 -8.92
C LYS A 227 -6.54 11.03 -8.37
N GLU A 228 -7.63 11.52 -7.78
CA GLU A 228 -8.70 10.72 -7.16
C GLU A 228 -9.33 9.65 -8.04
#